data_AF-E0UN13-F1
#
_entry.id   AF-E0UN13-F1
#
_cell.length_a   1.000
_cell.length_b   1.000
_cell.length_c   1.000
_cell.angle_alpha   90.00
_cell.angle_beta   90.00
_cell.angle_gamma   90.00
#
_symmetry.space_group_name_H-M   'P 1'
#
loop_
_entity.id
_entity.type
_entity.pdbx_description
1 polymer ?
#
loop_
_entity_poly.entity_id
_entity_poly.type
_entity_poly.pdbx_seq_one_letter_code
_entity_poly.pdbx_strand_id
1 'polypeptide(L)'
;MTLTRSERLKLIKTLNAIAPEQLEMIIFTLSPPAGLIPPLPASQGQRVSALLNWASGPGGCGLAEVQQFLNEIINLNSYSNYQQSSDSSIKDISVINFQKTQDKKKLLKRISEEKREIWDTHLSDELGIDLYKVKVYLKELAKNDLIHLYKCSHQDMTEKMLGAVILSKGHITLEDETLI
;
A
#
# COMPACT_ATOMS: atom_id res chain seq x y z
N MET A 1 -1.51 3.50 24.20
CA MET A 1 -2.58 4.51 24.10
C MET A 1 -3.87 3.94 24.68
N THR A 2 -4.56 4.65 25.56
CA THR A 2 -5.80 4.17 26.21
C THR A 2 -7.03 4.65 25.44
N LEU A 3 -7.85 3.72 24.95
CA LEU A 3 -9.14 4.04 24.33
C LEU A 3 -10.09 4.73 25.31
N THR A 4 -10.78 5.78 24.84
CA THR A 4 -11.83 6.47 25.58
C THR A 4 -13.05 5.57 25.80
N ARG A 5 -13.96 5.95 26.71
CA ARG A 5 -15.19 5.18 26.97
C ARG A 5 -16.06 5.01 25.72
N SER A 6 -16.17 6.06 24.90
CA SER A 6 -16.96 6.04 23.67
C SER A 6 -16.36 5.07 22.63
N GLU A 7 -15.04 5.11 22.47
CA GLU A 7 -14.36 4.23 21.52
C GLU A 7 -14.41 2.76 21.96
N ARG A 8 -14.33 2.48 23.27
CA ARG A 8 -14.52 1.13 23.82
C ARG A 8 -15.93 0.59 23.52
N LEU A 9 -16.95 1.41 23.72
CA LEU A 9 -18.33 1.03 23.40
C LEU A 9 -18.48 0.73 21.91
N LYS A 10 -17.90 1.57 21.04
CA LYS A 10 -17.89 1.33 19.59
C LYS A 10 -17.20 0.01 19.26
N LEU A 11 -16.03 -0.24 19.81
CA LEU A 11 -15.27 -1.47 19.62
C LEU A 11 -16.08 -2.71 20.01
N ILE A 12 -16.70 -2.69 21.19
CA ILE A 12 -17.56 -3.79 21.67
C ILE A 12 -18.74 -4.02 20.70
N LYS A 13 -19.44 -2.95 20.31
CA LYS A 13 -20.58 -3.06 19.39
C LYS A 13 -20.15 -3.64 18.03
N THR A 14 -19.04 -3.18 17.49
CA THR A 14 -18.52 -3.66 16.20
C THR A 14 -18.08 -5.12 16.31
N LEU A 15 -17.35 -5.52 17.36
CA LEU A 15 -16.94 -6.92 17.57
C LEU A 15 -18.12 -7.88 17.78
N ASN A 16 -19.25 -7.39 18.30
CA ASN A 16 -20.47 -8.19 18.41
C ASN A 16 -21.28 -8.27 17.10
N ALA A 17 -20.99 -7.41 16.12
CA ALA A 17 -21.70 -7.34 14.86
C ALA A 17 -20.98 -8.07 13.71
N ILE A 18 -19.70 -8.40 13.88
CA ILE A 18 -18.95 -9.20 12.89
C ILE A 18 -19.39 -10.66 12.92
N ALA A 19 -19.09 -11.39 11.85
CA ALA A 19 -19.36 -12.82 11.78
C ALA A 19 -18.51 -13.60 12.82
N PRO A 20 -19.01 -14.72 13.37
CA PRO A 20 -18.26 -15.55 14.31
C PRO A 20 -16.88 -15.96 13.78
N GLU A 21 -16.76 -16.31 12.49
CA GLU A 21 -15.51 -16.71 11.84
C GLU A 21 -14.50 -15.56 11.82
N GLN A 22 -14.97 -14.32 11.70
CA GLN A 22 -14.12 -13.13 11.76
C GLN A 22 -13.58 -12.91 13.16
N LEU A 23 -14.40 -13.18 14.18
CA LEU A 23 -13.93 -13.16 15.56
C LEU A 23 -12.87 -14.24 15.81
N GLU A 24 -13.01 -15.45 15.23
CA GLU A 24 -11.98 -16.49 15.31
C GLU A 24 -10.66 -16.05 14.67
N MET A 25 -10.71 -15.39 13.51
CA MET A 25 -9.51 -14.85 12.87
C MET A 25 -8.78 -13.85 13.77
N ILE A 26 -9.52 -12.98 14.46
CA ILE A 26 -8.93 -12.04 15.43
C ILE A 26 -8.30 -12.78 16.59
N ILE A 27 -9.02 -13.74 17.19
CA ILE A 27 -8.53 -14.53 18.33
C ILE A 27 -7.27 -15.30 17.93
N PHE A 28 -7.26 -15.95 16.77
CA PHE A 28 -6.11 -16.68 16.27
C PHE A 28 -4.89 -15.77 16.07
N THR A 29 -5.10 -14.61 15.44
CA THR A 29 -4.03 -13.66 15.12
C THR A 29 -3.41 -13.05 16.38
N LEU A 30 -4.25 -12.66 17.34
CA LEU A 30 -3.80 -12.08 18.61
C LEU A 30 -3.21 -13.11 19.57
N SER A 31 -3.45 -14.40 19.33
CA SER A 31 -2.92 -15.53 20.09
C SER A 31 -2.99 -15.35 21.63
N PRO A 32 -4.20 -15.11 22.20
CA PRO A 32 -4.34 -15.03 23.65
C PRO A 32 -3.99 -16.37 24.30
N PRO A 33 -3.51 -16.37 25.56
CA PRO A 33 -3.24 -17.60 26.30
C PRO A 33 -4.41 -18.59 26.25
N ALA A 34 -4.08 -19.87 26.09
CA ALA A 34 -5.05 -20.95 25.97
C ALA A 34 -6.01 -20.99 27.17
N GLY A 35 -7.30 -21.19 26.90
CA GLY A 35 -8.35 -21.27 27.92
C GLY A 35 -8.90 -19.92 28.39
N LEU A 36 -8.33 -18.77 28.00
CA LEU A 36 -8.88 -17.45 28.36
C LEU A 36 -10.16 -17.12 27.60
N ILE A 37 -10.18 -17.41 26.31
CA ILE A 37 -11.37 -17.19 25.48
C ILE A 37 -12.20 -18.46 25.55
N PRO A 38 -13.46 -18.40 26.02
CA PRO A 38 -14.28 -19.59 26.10
C PRO A 38 -14.54 -20.13 24.68
N PRO A 39 -14.41 -21.45 24.47
CA PRO A 39 -14.73 -22.07 23.21
C PRO A 39 -16.25 -22.05 22.95
N LEU A 40 -16.66 -22.44 21.75
CA LEU A 40 -18.07 -22.75 21.49
C LEU A 40 -18.55 -23.83 22.48
N PRO A 41 -19.81 -23.75 22.96
CA PRO A 41 -20.92 -22.94 22.46
C PRO A 41 -21.10 -21.56 23.13
N ALA A 42 -20.06 -20.99 23.76
CA ALA A 42 -20.17 -19.66 24.38
C ALA A 42 -20.65 -18.60 23.38
N SER A 43 -21.52 -17.70 23.85
CA SER A 43 -22.06 -16.64 23.00
C SER A 43 -20.96 -15.68 22.52
N GLN A 44 -21.15 -15.07 21.35
CA GLN A 44 -20.22 -14.08 20.81
C GLN A 44 -19.94 -12.94 21.81
N GLY A 45 -20.97 -12.45 22.51
CA GLY A 45 -20.81 -11.43 23.56
C GLY A 45 -19.89 -11.85 24.70
N GLN A 46 -20.00 -13.09 25.18
CA GLN A 46 -19.10 -13.63 26.21
C GLN A 46 -17.65 -13.70 25.70
N ARG A 47 -17.46 -14.15 24.47
CA ARG A 47 -16.14 -14.31 23.85
C ARG A 47 -15.47 -12.96 23.58
N VAL A 48 -16.22 -11.99 23.07
CA VAL A 48 -15.78 -10.59 22.89
C VAL A 48 -15.41 -9.98 24.24
N SER A 49 -16.22 -10.18 25.28
CA SER A 49 -15.91 -9.67 26.61
C SER A 49 -14.61 -10.28 27.17
N ALA A 50 -14.41 -11.59 27.00
CA ALA A 50 -13.19 -12.27 27.44
C ALA A 50 -11.95 -11.74 26.71
N LEU A 51 -12.05 -11.55 25.39
CA LEU A 51 -10.97 -11.01 24.56
C LEU A 51 -10.57 -9.60 25.01
N LEU A 52 -11.54 -8.71 25.22
CA LEU A 52 -11.27 -7.32 25.63
C LEU A 52 -10.76 -7.22 27.07
N ASN A 53 -11.23 -8.08 27.97
CA ASN A 53 -10.72 -8.16 29.33
C ASN A 53 -9.25 -8.60 29.36
N TRP A 54 -8.89 -9.62 28.57
CA TRP A 54 -7.50 -10.02 28.41
C TRP A 54 -6.67 -8.90 27.78
N ALA A 55 -7.10 -8.35 26.64
CA ALA A 55 -6.36 -7.34 25.90
C ALA A 55 -6.14 -6.04 26.71
N SER A 56 -7.03 -5.70 27.65
CA SER A 56 -6.85 -4.55 28.54
C SER A 56 -6.05 -4.84 29.82
N GLY A 57 -5.75 -6.11 30.10
CA GLY A 57 -5.03 -6.55 31.29
C GLY A 57 -3.50 -6.40 31.19
N PRO A 58 -2.77 -6.60 32.31
CA PRO A 58 -1.32 -6.42 32.41
C PRO A 58 -0.46 -7.38 31.55
N GLY A 59 -1.07 -8.35 30.88
CA GLY A 59 -0.41 -9.25 29.91
C GLY A 59 -1.15 -9.34 28.58
N GLY A 60 -2.01 -8.37 28.28
CA GLY A 60 -2.73 -8.27 27.03
C GLY A 60 -1.99 -7.44 25.98
N CYS A 61 -2.40 -7.58 24.72
CA CYS A 61 -1.87 -6.81 23.59
C CYS A 61 -2.30 -5.33 23.56
N GLY A 62 -3.25 -4.93 24.42
CA GLY A 62 -3.84 -3.61 24.39
C GLY A 62 -5.03 -3.51 23.44
N LEU A 63 -6.02 -2.70 23.83
CA LEU A 63 -7.25 -2.54 23.06
C LEU A 63 -7.04 -1.88 21.68
N ALA A 64 -5.94 -1.13 21.50
CA ALA A 64 -5.60 -0.50 20.22
C ALA A 64 -5.25 -1.55 19.14
N GLU A 65 -4.55 -2.61 19.54
CA GLU A 65 -4.17 -3.70 18.63
C GLU A 65 -5.38 -4.51 18.19
N VAL A 66 -6.30 -4.80 19.12
CA VAL A 66 -7.61 -5.42 18.80
C VAL A 66 -8.37 -4.57 17.76
N GLN A 67 -8.37 -3.25 17.93
CA GLN A 67 -9.04 -2.35 16.99
C GLN A 67 -8.36 -2.32 15.63
N GLN A 68 -7.02 -2.43 15.57
CA GLN A 68 -6.29 -2.50 14.32
C GLN A 68 -6.72 -3.72 13.50
N PHE A 69 -6.66 -4.93 14.08
CA PHE A 69 -7.03 -6.15 13.37
C PHE A 69 -8.51 -6.19 12.98
N LEU A 70 -9.39 -5.64 13.82
CA LEU A 70 -10.80 -5.47 13.47
C LEU A 70 -10.97 -4.60 12.20
N ASN A 71 -10.25 -3.49 12.11
CA ASN A 71 -10.31 -2.61 10.94
C ASN A 71 -9.77 -3.32 9.70
N GLU A 72 -8.68 -4.09 9.82
CA GLU A 72 -8.11 -4.86 8.70
C GLU A 72 -9.13 -5.86 8.14
N ILE A 73 -9.81 -6.62 9.00
CA ILE A 73 -10.82 -7.60 8.58
C ILE A 73 -12.04 -6.93 7.93
N ILE A 74 -12.54 -5.84 8.53
CA ILE A 74 -13.68 -5.09 7.97
C ILE A 74 -13.31 -4.49 6.61
N ASN A 75 -12.11 -3.94 6.48
CA ASN A 75 -11.63 -3.36 5.23
C ASN A 75 -11.41 -4.45 4.16
N LEU A 76 -10.88 -5.63 4.51
CA LEU A 76 -10.73 -6.74 3.57
C LEU A 76 -12.08 -7.19 2.98
N ASN A 77 -13.15 -7.20 3.77
CA ASN A 77 -14.51 -7.47 3.27
C ASN A 77 -15.01 -6.39 2.30
N SER A 78 -14.61 -5.14 2.52
CA SER A 78 -14.98 -4.07 1.59
C SER A 78 -14.27 -4.26 0.24
N TYR A 79 -13.00 -4.68 0.23
CA TYR A 79 -12.26 -4.96 -1.01
C TYR A 79 -12.75 -6.18 -1.78
N SER A 80 -13.24 -7.22 -1.08
CA SER A 80 -13.81 -8.42 -1.73
C SER A 80 -15.22 -8.18 -2.29
N ASN A 81 -16.00 -7.26 -1.71
CA ASN A 81 -17.32 -6.89 -2.26
C ASN A 81 -17.25 -6.01 -3.53
N TYR A 82 -16.12 -5.34 -3.82
CA TYR A 82 -15.93 -4.58 -5.06
C TYR A 82 -15.66 -5.44 -6.30
N GLN A 83 -15.48 -6.76 -6.15
CA GLN A 83 -15.27 -7.68 -7.27
C GLN A 83 -16.55 -8.42 -7.70
N GLN A 84 -17.72 -8.16 -7.08
CA GLN A 84 -18.92 -8.99 -7.33
C GLN A 84 -20.28 -8.26 -7.43
N SER A 85 -20.30 -6.93 -7.58
CA SER A 85 -21.57 -6.22 -7.82
C SER A 85 -21.40 -5.04 -8.78
N SER A 86 -21.47 -5.35 -10.06
CA SER A 86 -22.14 -4.47 -11.03
C SER A 86 -23.64 -4.61 -10.80
N ASP A 87 -24.29 -3.64 -10.16
CA ASP A 87 -25.43 -2.90 -10.74
C ASP A 87 -25.96 -1.82 -9.77
N SER A 88 -26.32 -0.69 -10.38
CA SER A 88 -27.14 0.45 -9.98
C SER A 88 -27.69 0.56 -8.55
N SER A 89 -27.21 1.57 -7.81
CA SER A 89 -28.03 2.71 -7.34
C SER A 89 -27.22 3.61 -6.39
N ILE A 90 -26.26 4.38 -6.90
CA ILE A 90 -25.53 5.39 -6.12
C ILE A 90 -25.20 6.57 -7.02
N LYS A 91 -26.16 7.47 -7.25
CA LYS A 91 -25.92 8.71 -8.02
C LYS A 91 -25.39 9.87 -7.16
N ASP A 92 -25.51 9.80 -5.83
CA ASP A 92 -25.11 10.92 -4.96
C ASP A 92 -23.77 10.73 -4.22
N ILE A 93 -23.33 9.49 -3.94
CA ILE A 93 -21.97 9.24 -3.39
C ILE A 93 -20.92 9.22 -4.53
N SER A 94 -21.34 9.01 -5.78
CA SER A 94 -20.45 9.00 -6.94
C SER A 94 -19.76 10.35 -7.15
N VAL A 95 -20.43 11.48 -6.88
CA VAL A 95 -19.84 12.83 -7.06
C VAL A 95 -18.72 13.10 -6.06
N ILE A 96 -18.93 12.77 -4.77
CA ILE A 96 -17.93 13.01 -3.70
C ILE A 96 -16.75 12.04 -3.84
N ASN A 97 -17.00 10.77 -4.16
CA ASN A 97 -15.94 9.77 -4.34
C ASN A 97 -15.19 9.96 -5.68
N PHE A 98 -15.84 10.43 -6.74
CA PHE A 98 -15.17 10.77 -7.99
C PHE A 98 -14.23 11.95 -7.80
N GLN A 99 -14.66 13.03 -7.12
CA GLN A 99 -13.81 14.19 -6.87
C GLN A 99 -12.60 13.84 -5.99
N LYS A 100 -12.80 13.12 -4.88
CA LYS A 100 -11.69 12.64 -4.03
C LYS A 100 -10.73 11.71 -4.77
N THR A 101 -11.23 10.90 -5.71
CA THR A 101 -10.40 10.00 -6.53
C THR A 101 -9.62 10.76 -7.61
N GLN A 102 -10.21 11.80 -8.21
CA GLN A 102 -9.50 12.68 -9.15
C GLN A 102 -8.42 13.49 -8.45
N ASP A 103 -8.68 14.02 -7.26
CA ASP A 103 -7.71 14.79 -6.49
C ASP A 103 -6.56 13.90 -6.00
N LYS A 104 -6.85 12.68 -5.55
CA LYS A 104 -5.82 11.68 -5.20
C LYS A 104 -4.98 11.29 -6.42
N LYS A 105 -5.60 11.04 -7.59
CA LYS A 105 -4.87 10.73 -8.83
C LYS A 105 -4.01 11.90 -9.30
N LYS A 106 -4.51 13.13 -9.20
CA LYS A 106 -3.79 14.36 -9.54
C LYS A 106 -2.60 14.59 -8.61
N LEU A 107 -2.78 14.35 -7.31
CA LEU A 107 -1.71 14.43 -6.32
C LEU A 107 -0.64 13.36 -6.57
N LEU A 108 -1.04 12.11 -6.81
CA LEU A 108 -0.11 11.03 -7.13
C LEU A 108 0.64 11.28 -8.44
N LYS A 109 -0.04 11.84 -9.45
CA LYS A 109 0.58 12.26 -10.70
C LYS A 109 1.64 13.35 -10.45
N ARG A 110 1.30 14.39 -9.69
CA ARG A 110 2.25 15.44 -9.31
C ARG A 110 3.44 14.91 -8.52
N ILE A 111 3.21 14.07 -7.51
CA ILE A 111 4.27 13.43 -6.73
C ILE A 111 5.16 12.53 -7.62
N SER A 112 4.56 11.85 -8.60
CA SER A 112 5.33 11.03 -9.55
C SER A 112 6.15 11.88 -10.53
N GLU A 113 5.65 13.04 -10.91
CA GLU A 113 6.33 14.01 -11.79
C GLU A 113 7.46 14.72 -11.04
N GLU A 114 7.22 15.16 -9.81
CA GLU A 114 8.20 15.79 -8.92
C GLU A 114 9.33 14.83 -8.56
N LYS A 115 8.99 13.57 -8.23
CA LYS A 115 10.02 12.53 -8.07
C LYS A 115 10.78 12.32 -9.37
N ARG A 116 10.12 12.27 -10.53
CA ARG A 116 10.84 12.11 -11.81
C ARG A 116 11.82 13.25 -12.07
N GLU A 117 11.46 14.51 -11.80
CA GLU A 117 12.36 15.64 -12.01
C GLU A 117 13.58 15.60 -11.08
N ILE A 118 13.38 15.28 -9.80
CA ILE A 118 14.49 15.11 -8.84
C ILE A 118 15.45 14.01 -9.29
N TRP A 119 14.90 12.90 -9.80
CA TRP A 119 15.69 11.78 -10.30
C TRP A 119 16.42 12.11 -11.60
N ASP A 120 15.77 12.82 -12.54
CA ASP A 120 16.40 13.22 -13.82
C ASP A 120 17.61 14.13 -13.57
N THR A 121 17.50 15.09 -12.63
CA THR A 121 18.60 15.97 -12.24
C THR A 121 19.72 15.20 -11.54
N HIS A 122 19.39 14.33 -10.58
CA HIS A 122 20.39 13.52 -9.90
C HIS A 122 21.17 12.61 -10.86
N LEU A 123 20.48 11.99 -11.81
CA LEU A 123 21.10 11.13 -12.82
C LEU A 123 21.97 11.93 -13.81
N SER A 124 21.55 13.16 -14.14
CA SER A 124 22.33 14.09 -14.96
C SER A 124 23.66 14.46 -14.28
N ASP A 125 23.61 14.76 -12.98
CA ASP A 125 24.78 15.09 -12.17
C ASP A 125 25.70 13.87 -11.97
N GLU A 126 25.13 12.68 -11.70
CA GLU A 126 25.88 11.45 -11.43
C GLU A 126 26.56 10.90 -12.70
N LEU A 127 25.89 10.97 -13.85
CA LEU A 127 26.42 10.47 -15.12
C LEU A 127 27.21 11.53 -15.90
N GLY A 128 27.21 12.79 -15.45
CA GLY A 128 27.86 13.91 -16.13
C GLY A 128 27.32 14.16 -17.55
N ILE A 129 26.06 13.82 -17.80
CA ILE A 129 25.40 13.98 -19.09
C ILE A 129 24.28 15.00 -18.98
N ASP A 130 24.06 15.75 -20.06
CA ASP A 130 23.00 16.75 -20.12
C ASP A 130 21.60 16.15 -19.86
N LEU A 131 20.78 16.86 -19.09
CA LEU A 131 19.44 16.47 -18.67
C LEU A 131 18.52 16.11 -19.86
N TYR A 132 18.70 16.74 -21.02
CA TYR A 132 17.96 16.40 -22.23
C TYR A 132 18.30 14.98 -22.70
N LYS A 133 19.58 14.60 -22.67
CA LYS A 133 20.01 13.24 -23.03
C LYS A 133 19.43 12.20 -22.09
N VAL A 134 19.43 12.46 -20.77
CA VAL A 134 18.78 11.59 -19.77
C VAL A 134 17.31 11.36 -20.12
N LYS A 135 16.57 12.44 -20.40
CA LYS A 135 15.14 12.36 -20.76
C LYS A 135 14.88 11.59 -22.06
N VAL A 136 15.77 11.71 -23.05
CA VAL A 136 15.67 10.94 -24.31
C VAL A 136 15.91 9.45 -24.06
N TYR A 137 16.94 9.08 -23.28
CA TYR A 137 17.22 7.70 -22.93
C TYR A 137 16.08 7.05 -22.14
N LEU A 138 15.53 7.76 -21.15
CA LEU A 138 14.40 7.28 -20.37
C LEU A 138 13.14 7.05 -21.21
N LYS A 139 12.89 7.93 -22.20
CA LYS A 139 11.79 7.74 -23.17
C LYS A 139 12.02 6.51 -24.04
N GLU A 140 13.25 6.22 -24.43
CA GLU A 140 13.56 5.05 -25.25
C GLU A 140 13.45 3.74 -24.46
N LEU A 141 13.91 3.73 -23.20
CA LEU A 141 13.71 2.60 -22.29
C LEU A 141 12.22 2.33 -22.02
N ALA A 142 11.41 3.39 -21.93
CA ALA A 142 9.97 3.29 -21.78
C ALA A 142 9.27 2.65 -22.98
N LYS A 143 9.76 2.86 -24.20
CA LYS A 143 9.22 2.21 -25.41
C LYS A 143 9.54 0.72 -25.48
N ASN A 144 10.65 0.30 -24.86
CA ASN A 144 11.12 -1.08 -24.89
C ASN A 144 10.57 -1.94 -23.74
N ASP A 145 9.52 -1.49 -23.04
CA ASP A 145 8.95 -2.13 -21.84
C ASP A 145 9.94 -2.41 -20.70
N LEU A 146 11.13 -1.78 -20.73
CA LEU A 146 12.17 -1.91 -19.71
C LEU A 146 11.85 -1.10 -18.44
N ILE A 147 10.67 -0.48 -18.35
CA ILE A 147 10.18 0.22 -17.15
C ILE A 147 10.14 -0.70 -15.92
N HIS A 148 10.07 -2.03 -16.08
CA HIS A 148 10.13 -2.92 -14.93
C HIS A 148 11.49 -2.85 -14.19
N LEU A 149 12.56 -2.40 -14.87
CA LEU A 149 13.86 -2.14 -14.24
C LEU A 149 13.83 -0.91 -13.31
N TYR A 150 12.86 -0.01 -13.48
CA TYR A 150 12.65 1.18 -12.65
C TYR A 150 12.10 0.88 -11.24
N LYS A 151 11.64 -0.36 -11.01
CA LYS A 151 11.14 -0.81 -9.70
C LYS A 151 12.25 -1.38 -8.80
N CYS A 152 13.48 -1.50 -9.28
CA CYS A 152 14.60 -2.01 -8.50
C CYS A 152 15.24 -0.93 -7.62
N SER A 153 15.90 -1.37 -6.54
CA SER A 153 16.67 -0.53 -5.61
C SER A 153 17.57 0.48 -6.35
N HIS A 154 17.77 1.67 -5.77
CA HIS A 154 18.56 2.77 -6.34
C HIS A 154 19.91 2.30 -6.91
N GLN A 155 20.59 1.40 -6.22
CA GLN A 155 21.91 0.88 -6.61
C GLN A 155 21.87 -0.10 -7.79
N ASP A 156 20.83 -0.92 -7.86
CA ASP A 156 20.60 -1.87 -8.96
C ASP A 156 20.17 -1.14 -10.25
N MET A 157 19.53 0.03 -10.11
CA MET A 157 19.18 0.88 -11.26
C MET A 157 20.41 1.56 -11.86
N THR A 158 21.31 2.11 -11.04
CA THR A 158 22.53 2.77 -11.53
C THR A 158 23.44 1.78 -12.27
N GLU A 159 23.64 0.57 -11.73
CA GLU A 159 24.44 -0.48 -12.39
C GLU A 159 23.81 -0.96 -13.70
N LYS A 160 22.49 -1.14 -13.75
CA LYS A 160 21.77 -1.54 -14.97
C LYS A 160 21.75 -0.44 -16.03
N MET A 161 21.64 0.83 -15.61
CA MET A 161 21.73 1.97 -16.52
C MET A 161 23.16 2.14 -17.05
N LEU A 162 24.19 2.00 -16.20
CA LEU A 162 25.58 1.97 -16.67
C LEU A 162 25.80 0.83 -17.67
N GLY A 163 25.29 -0.37 -17.35
CA GLY A 163 25.36 -1.54 -18.23
C GLY A 163 24.67 -1.30 -19.58
N ALA A 164 23.47 -0.73 -19.58
CA ALA A 164 22.74 -0.40 -20.80
C ALA A 164 23.42 0.73 -21.63
N VAL A 165 24.05 1.71 -20.96
CA VAL A 165 24.84 2.76 -21.61
C VAL A 165 26.12 2.18 -22.23
N ILE A 166 26.80 1.26 -21.55
CA ILE A 166 27.98 0.56 -22.05
C ILE A 166 27.60 -0.34 -23.25
N LEU A 167 26.50 -1.09 -23.16
CA LEU A 167 26.00 -1.95 -24.24
C LEU A 167 25.52 -1.15 -25.47
N SER A 168 24.89 0.01 -25.27
CA SER A 168 24.49 0.89 -26.38
C SER A 168 25.67 1.64 -27.01
N LYS A 169 26.70 2.00 -26.24
CA LYS A 169 27.96 2.52 -26.79
C LYS A 169 28.77 1.47 -27.57
N GLY A 170 28.54 0.18 -27.32
CA GLY A 170 29.08 -0.90 -28.17
C GLY A 170 28.38 -1.03 -29.53
N HIS A 171 27.25 -0.35 -29.74
CA HIS A 171 26.45 -0.44 -30.95
C HIS A 171 26.21 0.90 -31.67
N ILE A 172 26.78 1.99 -31.15
CA ILE A 172 26.88 3.28 -31.84
C ILE A 172 28.35 3.42 -32.25
N THR A 173 28.68 2.94 -33.44
CA THR A 173 29.87 3.37 -34.16
C THR A 173 29.82 4.89 -34.27
N LEU A 174 30.80 5.55 -33.66
CA LEU A 174 31.22 6.90 -34.04
C LEU A 174 31.83 6.81 -35.44
N GLU A 175 30.98 6.69 -36.45
CA GLU A 175 31.31 7.03 -37.83
C GLU A 175 30.36 8.16 -38.23
N ASP A 176 30.69 9.39 -37.84
CA ASP A 176 30.71 10.52 -38.77
C ASP A 176 31.33 11.76 -38.09
N GLU A 177 32.65 11.90 -38.22
CA GLU A 177 33.28 13.22 -38.35
C GLU A 177 34.25 13.13 -39.53
N THR A 178 33.70 13.31 -40.73
CA THR A 178 34.49 13.60 -41.92
C THR A 178 34.49 15.12 -42.20
N LEU A 179 35.70 15.65 -42.37
CA LEU A 179 36.06 16.86 -43.15
C LEU A 179 35.34 18.18 -42.82
N ILE A 180 36.03 19.10 -42.15
CA ILE A 180 36.79 20.26 -42.70
C ILE A 180 37.51 20.96 -41.54
#